data_AF-A0A0N4TB94-F1
#
_entry.id   AF-A0A0N4TB94-F1
#
_cell.length_a   1.000
_cell.length_b   1.000
_cell.length_c   1.000
_cell.angle_alpha   90.00
_cell.angle_beta   90.00
_cell.angle_gamma   90.00
#
_symmetry.space_group_name_H-M   'P 1'
#
loop_
_entity.id
_entity.type
_entity.pdbx_description
1 polymer ?
#
loop_
_entity_poly.entity_id
_entity_poly.type
_entity_poly.pdbx_seq_one_letter_code
_entity_poly.pdbx_strand_id
1 'polypeptide(L)'
;MKRKGNNWSANDLFKFQHGNLDHYDTDEKRAICMEWLRRLNNITKKYYCLAWYASAIYTCYYRLAPLISDKDEKKRIWIDVKREYAEIFLMGRRIWRRPTHPNRLRILYDLAMLCILFSDIPVSYLKK
;
A
#
# COMPACT_ATOMS: atom_id res chain seq x y z
N MET A 1 2.24 -14.09 14.10
CA MET A 1 2.57 -12.69 14.49
C MET A 1 1.71 -12.09 15.62
N LYS A 2 0.70 -12.81 16.17
CA LYS A 2 -0.10 -12.38 17.36
C LYS A 2 0.70 -12.14 18.67
N ARG A 3 1.98 -12.51 18.73
CA ARG A 3 2.79 -12.49 19.97
C ARG A 3 3.61 -11.22 20.24
N LYS A 4 3.73 -10.27 19.30
CA LYS A 4 4.69 -9.15 19.43
C LYS A 4 4.16 -7.88 20.11
N GLY A 5 2.86 -7.83 20.44
CA GLY A 5 2.24 -6.65 21.06
C GLY A 5 2.51 -5.37 20.25
N ASN A 6 2.80 -4.25 20.94
CA ASN A 6 3.07 -2.95 20.31
C ASN A 6 4.49 -2.80 19.69
N ASN A 7 5.39 -3.77 19.88
CA ASN A 7 6.83 -3.60 19.62
C ASN A 7 7.24 -3.92 18.17
N TRP A 8 6.63 -3.21 17.21
CA TRP A 8 6.96 -3.35 15.78
C TRP A 8 7.91 -2.22 15.37
N SER A 9 8.97 -2.61 14.67
CA SER A 9 10.10 -1.77 14.25
C SER A 9 10.09 -1.49 12.75
N ALA A 10 10.92 -0.54 12.31
CA ALA A 10 11.16 -0.31 10.88
C ALA A 10 11.67 -1.56 10.15
N ASN A 11 12.43 -2.43 10.84
CA ASN A 11 12.88 -3.71 10.29
C ASN A 11 11.72 -4.70 10.09
N ASP A 12 10.71 -4.68 10.96
CA ASP A 12 9.51 -5.50 10.78
C ASP A 12 8.72 -5.02 9.55
N LEU A 13 8.66 -3.70 9.30
CA LEU A 13 8.03 -3.15 8.10
C LEU A 13 8.81 -3.54 6.84
N PHE A 14 10.13 -3.47 6.88
CA PHE A 14 10.98 -3.91 5.78
C PHE A 14 10.75 -5.40 5.45
N LYS A 15 10.71 -6.26 6.47
CA LYS A 15 10.38 -7.68 6.31
C LYS A 15 8.97 -7.89 5.77
N PHE A 16 7.99 -7.08 6.18
CA PHE A 16 6.65 -7.14 5.61
C PHE A 16 6.63 -6.72 4.13
N GLN A 17 7.38 -5.68 3.77
CA GLN A 17 7.42 -5.17 2.40
C GLN A 17 8.02 -6.19 1.43
N HIS A 18 9.14 -6.81 1.82
CA HIS A 18 9.94 -7.67 0.94
C HIS A 18 9.82 -9.17 1.23
N GLY A 19 9.22 -9.56 2.34
CA GLY A 19 9.07 -10.94 2.75
C GLY A 19 7.79 -11.59 2.23
N ASN A 20 7.75 -12.91 2.37
CA ASN A 20 6.57 -13.71 2.05
C ASN A 20 5.69 -13.90 3.31
N LEU A 21 4.37 -13.94 3.13
CA LEU A 21 3.38 -14.19 4.17
C LEU A 21 2.76 -15.59 4.06
N ASP A 22 3.31 -16.51 3.28
CA ASP A 22 2.73 -17.84 3.03
C ASP A 22 2.44 -18.66 4.30
N HIS A 23 3.18 -18.44 5.38
CA HIS A 23 2.94 -19.11 6.66
C HIS A 23 1.71 -18.60 7.43
N TYR A 24 1.06 -17.54 6.94
CA TYR A 24 -0.14 -16.94 7.53
C TYR A 24 -1.38 -17.34 6.74
N ASP A 25 -2.47 -17.59 7.46
CA ASP A 25 -3.78 -17.72 6.84
C ASP A 25 -4.30 -16.38 6.29
N THR A 26 -5.41 -16.41 5.56
CA THR A 26 -6.01 -15.23 4.92
C THR A 26 -6.39 -14.14 5.93
N ASP A 27 -6.92 -14.54 7.09
CA ASP A 27 -7.37 -13.61 8.13
C ASP A 27 -6.18 -12.96 8.84
N GLU A 28 -5.12 -13.72 9.11
CA GLU A 28 -3.87 -13.21 9.66
C GLU A 28 -3.17 -12.26 8.68
N LYS A 29 -3.09 -12.61 7.39
CA LYS A 29 -2.56 -11.72 6.35
C LYS A 29 -3.32 -10.40 6.31
N ARG A 30 -4.64 -10.47 6.37
CA ARG A 30 -5.53 -9.30 6.38
C ARG A 30 -5.31 -8.45 7.62
N ALA A 31 -5.27 -9.06 8.80
CA ALA A 31 -5.02 -8.36 10.06
C ALA A 31 -3.64 -7.66 10.07
N ILE A 32 -2.60 -8.30 9.53
CA ILE A 32 -1.26 -7.71 9.39
C ILE A 32 -1.30 -6.47 8.48
N CYS A 33 -1.97 -6.56 7.33
CA CYS A 33 -2.07 -5.41 6.41
C CYS A 33 -2.83 -4.24 7.05
N MET A 34 -3.96 -4.53 7.72
CA MET A 34 -4.76 -3.51 8.40
C MET A 34 -4.00 -2.85 9.55
N GLU A 35 -3.23 -3.61 10.32
CA GLU A 35 -2.42 -3.06 11.41
C GLU A 35 -1.29 -2.17 10.88
N TRP A 36 -0.63 -2.55 9.78
CA TRP A 36 0.34 -1.68 9.14
C TRP A 36 -0.28 -0.40 8.59
N LEU A 37 -1.44 -0.48 7.93
CA LEU A 37 -2.17 0.71 7.46
C LEU A 37 -2.50 1.65 8.61
N ARG A 38 -3.05 1.11 9.72
CA ARG A 38 -3.35 1.91 10.91
C ARG A 38 -2.11 2.65 11.43
N ARG A 39 -0.97 1.96 11.51
CA ARG A 39 0.29 2.57 11.97
C ARG A 39 0.81 3.61 11.00
N LEU A 40 0.84 3.31 9.70
CA LEU A 40 1.31 4.22 8.65
C LEU A 40 0.44 5.49 8.60
N ASN A 41 -0.89 5.35 8.66
CA ASN A 41 -1.81 6.48 8.63
C ASN A 41 -1.68 7.40 9.85
N ASN A 42 -1.15 6.90 10.96
CA ASN A 42 -0.84 7.70 12.15
C ASN A 42 0.51 8.44 12.06
N ILE A 43 1.35 8.14 11.06
CA ILE A 43 2.62 8.84 10.86
C ILE A 43 2.35 10.14 10.11
N THR A 44 2.81 11.26 10.68
CA THR A 44 2.84 12.52 9.94
C THR A 44 3.77 12.38 8.74
N LYS A 45 3.21 12.51 7.53
CA LYS A 45 3.96 12.44 6.28
C LYS A 45 4.97 13.57 6.19
N LYS A 46 6.23 13.25 5.92
CA LYS A 46 7.30 14.22 5.72
C LYS A 46 7.91 14.03 4.34
N TYR A 47 8.28 15.13 3.69
CA TYR A 47 8.80 15.12 2.32
C TYR A 47 10.00 14.18 2.12
N TYR A 48 10.95 14.16 3.06
CA TYR A 48 12.17 13.35 2.94
C TYR A 48 11.91 11.83 3.01
N CYS A 49 10.78 11.39 3.58
CA CYS A 49 10.41 9.98 3.68
C CYS A 49 9.22 9.59 2.80
N LEU A 50 8.77 10.48 1.91
CA LEU A 50 7.56 10.25 1.10
C LEU A 50 7.66 9.01 0.21
N ALA A 51 8.83 8.73 -0.37
CA ALA A 51 9.02 7.55 -1.22
C ALA A 51 8.91 6.25 -0.44
N TRP A 52 9.52 6.21 0.75
CA TRP A 52 9.42 5.07 1.66
C TRP A 52 7.98 4.86 2.13
N TYR A 53 7.32 5.96 2.50
CA TYR A 53 5.92 5.93 2.94
C TYR A 53 5.00 5.39 1.84
N ALA A 54 5.13 5.93 0.61
CA ALA A 54 4.34 5.49 -0.53
C ALA A 54 4.56 4.00 -0.85
N SER A 55 5.80 3.53 -0.77
CA SER A 55 6.13 2.11 -0.94
C SER A 55 5.50 1.23 0.14
N ALA A 56 5.48 1.69 1.40
CA ALA A 56 4.86 0.94 2.50
C ALA A 56 3.33 0.87 2.37
N ILE A 57 2.71 2.00 2.02
CA ILE A 57 1.27 2.08 1.72
C ILE A 57 0.88 1.18 0.55
N TYR A 58 1.63 1.24 -0.55
CA TYR A 58 1.42 0.38 -1.70
C TYR A 58 1.40 -1.09 -1.30
N THR A 59 2.43 -1.56 -0.57
CA THR A 59 2.51 -2.97 -0.18
C THR A 59 1.34 -3.40 0.69
N CYS A 60 0.87 -2.54 1.58
CA CYS A 60 -0.31 -2.84 2.39
C CYS A 60 -1.55 -3.05 1.52
N TYR A 61 -1.88 -2.09 0.64
CA TYR A 61 -3.07 -2.18 -0.19
C TYR A 61 -2.99 -3.26 -1.26
N TYR A 62 -1.80 -3.47 -1.85
CA TYR A 62 -1.57 -4.52 -2.84
C TYR A 62 -1.81 -5.91 -2.25
N ARG A 63 -1.35 -6.15 -1.01
CA ARG A 63 -1.57 -7.42 -0.30
C ARG A 63 -2.98 -7.55 0.27
N LEU A 64 -3.61 -6.44 0.66
CA LEU A 64 -4.96 -6.42 1.24
C LEU A 64 -6.06 -6.63 0.20
N ALA A 65 -5.94 -6.02 -0.99
CA ALA A 65 -6.97 -6.06 -2.03
C ALA A 65 -7.50 -7.47 -2.38
N PRO A 66 -6.65 -8.50 -2.58
CA PRO A 66 -7.14 -9.86 -2.88
C PRO A 66 -7.75 -10.58 -1.67
N LEU A 67 -7.62 -10.05 -0.46
CA LEU A 67 -8.15 -10.64 0.78
C LEU A 67 -9.55 -10.09 1.15
N ILE A 68 -10.09 -9.19 0.32
CA ILE A 68 -11.40 -8.57 0.53
C ILE A 68 -12.41 -9.20 -0.43
N SER A 69 -13.29 -10.04 0.11
CA SER A 69 -14.37 -10.67 -0.66
C SER A 69 -15.62 -9.79 -0.77
N ASP A 70 -15.86 -8.93 0.23
CA ASP A 70 -17.01 -8.03 0.28
C ASP A 70 -16.80 -6.82 -0.67
N LYS A 71 -17.71 -6.65 -1.64
CA LYS A 71 -17.61 -5.60 -2.67
C LYS A 71 -17.79 -4.20 -2.09
N ASP A 72 -18.67 -4.02 -1.11
CA ASP A 72 -18.92 -2.72 -0.50
C ASP A 72 -17.75 -2.29 0.38
N GLU A 73 -17.15 -3.23 1.11
CA GLU A 73 -15.92 -3.03 1.82
C GLU A 73 -14.77 -2.69 0.88
N LYS A 74 -14.62 -3.45 -0.22
CA LYS A 74 -13.59 -3.19 -1.22
C LYS A 74 -13.73 -1.79 -1.82
N LYS A 75 -14.96 -1.34 -2.08
CA LYS A 75 -15.27 0.03 -2.53
C LYS A 75 -14.92 1.09 -1.49
N ARG A 76 -15.23 0.86 -0.20
CA ARG A 76 -14.85 1.77 0.89
C ARG A 76 -13.33 1.92 0.99
N ILE A 77 -12.62 0.79 1.04
CA ILE A 77 -11.15 0.79 1.10
C ILE A 77 -10.56 1.46 -0.14
N TRP A 78 -11.14 1.25 -1.33
CA TRP A 78 -10.68 1.93 -2.55
C TRP A 78 -10.81 3.45 -2.48
N ILE A 79 -11.83 3.98 -1.81
CA ILE A 79 -11.94 5.43 -1.57
C ILE A 79 -10.77 5.92 -0.71
N ASP A 80 -10.40 5.16 0.33
CA ASP A 80 -9.27 5.49 1.19
C ASP A 80 -7.94 5.42 0.44
N VAL A 81 -7.73 4.40 -0.40
CA VAL A 81 -6.54 4.31 -1.28
C VAL A 81 -6.41 5.55 -2.16
N LYS A 82 -7.51 5.97 -2.81
CA LYS A 82 -7.50 7.14 -3.69
C LYS A 82 -7.17 8.43 -2.94
N ARG A 83 -7.73 8.60 -1.73
CA ARG A 83 -7.42 9.76 -0.87
C ARG A 83 -5.95 9.79 -0.50
N GLU A 84 -5.42 8.65 -0.08
CA GLU A 84 -4.03 8.48 0.34
C GLU A 84 -3.06 8.78 -0.82
N TYR A 85 -3.32 8.22 -2.00
CA TYR A 85 -2.52 8.50 -3.19
C TYR A 85 -2.65 9.93 -3.68
N ALA A 86 -3.83 10.57 -3.58
CA ALA A 86 -3.98 11.97 -3.93
C ALA A 86 -3.06 12.88 -3.09
N GLU A 87 -2.96 12.62 -1.80
CA GLU A 87 -2.02 13.33 -0.91
C GLU A 87 -0.55 13.07 -1.30
N ILE A 88 -0.20 11.80 -1.53
CA ILE A 88 1.15 11.41 -1.98
C ILE A 88 1.51 12.11 -3.30
N PHE A 89 0.58 12.20 -4.25
CA PHE A 89 0.79 12.94 -5.51
C PHE A 89 1.00 14.44 -5.28
N LEU A 90 0.17 15.05 -4.43
CA LEU A 90 0.28 16.48 -4.11
C LEU A 90 1.64 16.81 -3.49
N MET A 91 2.07 16.02 -2.51
CA MET A 91 3.39 16.17 -1.89
C MET A 91 4.52 15.87 -2.89
N GLY A 92 4.38 14.78 -3.66
CA GLY A 92 5.37 14.33 -4.64
C GLY A 92 5.63 15.36 -5.73
N ARG A 93 4.61 16.08 -6.21
CA ARG A 93 4.79 17.17 -7.19
C ARG A 93 5.69 18.30 -6.70
N ARG A 94 5.75 18.55 -5.39
CA ARG A 94 6.57 19.62 -4.80
C ARG A 94 8.05 19.25 -4.73
N ILE A 95 8.35 17.97 -4.48
CA ILE A 95 9.73 17.48 -4.27
C ILE A 95 10.33 16.74 -5.47
N TRP A 96 9.49 16.07 -6.26
CA TRP A 96 9.85 15.35 -7.48
C TRP A 96 9.28 16.10 -8.68
N ARG A 97 9.83 17.31 -8.90
CA ARG A 97 9.29 18.31 -9.84
C ARG A 97 9.16 17.77 -11.26
N ARG A 98 10.17 17.02 -11.74
CA ARG A 98 10.17 16.44 -13.08
C ARG A 98 9.14 15.30 -13.18
N PRO A 99 8.26 15.27 -14.20
CA PRO A 99 7.36 14.15 -14.43
C PRO A 99 8.08 12.80 -14.56
N THR A 100 9.30 12.82 -15.09
CA THR A 100 10.16 11.65 -15.30
C THR A 100 10.95 11.23 -14.05
N HIS A 101 10.75 11.88 -12.91
CA HIS A 101 11.46 11.52 -11.68
C HIS A 101 11.09 10.07 -11.25
N PRO A 102 12.06 9.20 -10.92
CA PRO A 102 11.81 7.78 -10.66
C PRO A 102 10.71 7.52 -9.63
N ASN A 103 10.74 8.20 -8.48
CA ASN A 103 9.70 8.03 -7.46
C ASN A 103 8.31 8.48 -7.92
N ARG A 104 8.20 9.48 -8.81
CA ARG A 104 6.92 9.94 -9.34
C ARG A 104 6.34 8.92 -10.32
N LEU A 105 7.20 8.36 -11.18
CA LEU A 105 6.82 7.25 -12.05
C LEU A 105 6.42 6.01 -11.24
N ARG A 106 7.14 5.73 -10.15
CA ARG A 106 6.82 4.61 -9.24
C ARG A 106 5.44 4.76 -8.61
N ILE A 107 5.08 5.94 -8.08
CA ILE A 107 3.72 6.15 -7.53
C ILE A 107 2.66 5.93 -8.61
N LEU A 108 2.87 6.43 -9.84
CA LEU A 108 1.92 6.25 -10.94
C LEU A 108 1.72 4.77 -11.26
N TYR A 109 2.82 4.02 -11.37
CA TYR A 109 2.78 2.58 -11.56
C TYR A 109 2.04 1.87 -10.42
N ASP A 110 2.37 2.20 -9.18
CA ASP A 110 1.75 1.59 -8.00
C ASP A 110 0.25 1.86 -7.95
N LEU A 111 -0.19 3.10 -8.23
CA LEU A 111 -1.62 3.41 -8.31
C LEU A 111 -2.30 2.63 -9.44
N ALA A 112 -1.67 2.52 -10.62
CA ALA A 112 -2.22 1.75 -11.73
C ALA A 112 -2.43 0.28 -11.35
N MET A 113 -1.47 -0.34 -10.67
CA MET A 113 -1.59 -1.71 -10.14
C MET A 113 -2.75 -1.83 -9.14
N LEU A 114 -2.91 -0.85 -8.25
CA LEU A 114 -4.04 -0.84 -7.32
C LEU A 114 -5.39 -0.64 -8.04
N CYS A 115 -5.46 0.19 -9.08
CA CYS A 115 -6.67 0.32 -9.89
C CYS A 115 -7.11 -1.04 -10.46
N ILE A 116 -6.18 -1.85 -10.96
CA ILE A 116 -6.47 -3.17 -11.50
C ILE A 116 -7.02 -4.09 -10.41
N LEU A 117 -6.34 -4.17 -9.26
CA LEU A 117 -6.75 -5.03 -8.14
C LEU A 117 -8.10 -4.65 -7.54
N PHE A 118 -8.39 -3.36 -7.43
CA PHE A 118 -9.64 -2.85 -6.84
C PHE A 118 -10.80 -2.82 -7.83
N SER A 119 -10.54 -2.84 -9.14
CA SER A 119 -11.59 -2.86 -10.19
C SER A 119 -11.96 -4.27 -10.66
N ASP A 120 -11.39 -5.32 -10.04
CA ASP A 120 -11.55 -6.72 -10.44
C ASP A 120 -11.17 -6.98 -11.93
N ILE A 121 -10.28 -6.15 -12.49
CA ILE A 121 -9.79 -6.34 -13.85
C ILE A 121 -8.79 -7.51 -13.83
N PRO A 122 -9.00 -8.59 -14.59
CA PRO A 122 -8.07 -9.72 -14.58
C PRO A 122 -6.69 -9.29 -15.05
N VAL A 123 -5.66 -9.54 -14.24
CA VAL A 123 -4.26 -9.18 -14.53
C VAL A 123 -3.73 -9.91 -15.78
N SER A 124 -4.39 -10.99 -16.21
CA SER A 124 -4.11 -11.70 -17.47
C SER A 124 -4.21 -10.80 -18.71
N TYR A 125 -4.99 -9.72 -18.67
CA TYR A 125 -5.12 -8.78 -19.79
C TYR A 125 -3.93 -7.81 -19.95
N LEU A 126 -2.97 -7.82 -19.02
CA LEU A 126 -1.84 -6.88 -18.99
C LEU A 126 -0.49 -7.54 -19.28
N LYS A 127 -0.44 -8.86 -19.38
CA LYS A 127 0.70 -9.58 -19.94
C LYS A 127 0.52 -9.67 -21.45
N LYS A 128 1.07 -8.70 -22.18
CA LYS A 128 1.37 -8.84 -23.61
C LYS A 128 2.74 -9.45 -23.78
#